data_AF-A0A7R9VUB8-F1
#
_entry.id   AF-A0A7R9VUB8-F1
#
_cell.length_a   1.000
_cell.length_b   1.000
_cell.length_c   1.000
_cell.angle_alpha   90.00
_cell.angle_beta   90.00
_cell.angle_gamma   90.00
#
_symmetry.space_group_name_H-M   'P 1'
#
loop_
_entity.id
_entity.type
_entity.pdbx_description
1 polymer ?
#
loop_
_entity_poly.entity_id
_entity_poly.type
_entity_poly.pdbx_seq_one_letter_code
_entity_poly.pdbx_strand_id
1 'polypeptide(L)'
;LAEKLCRLHKHVMRGVGPGGFRPMLEPLRVQLVRNFGQSHLSPYLYAASVCVSEFGRDPTMVPLLAGMLADLAAVVFGMLRTRDDFTAHPDVVEEFFYLAGRAMSHCPEPVVVSPLMSSLLRCAAVGMEVDHRDANGGTLHFLESTVSYGLRLQR
;
A
#
# COMPACT_ATOMS: atom_id res chain seq x y z
N LEU A 1 -10.79 16.01 3.70
CA LEU A 1 -11.85 15.04 4.09
C LEU A 1 -11.29 13.63 4.22
N ALA A 2 -10.57 13.13 3.20
CA ALA A 2 -9.94 11.81 3.20
C ALA A 2 -9.04 11.55 4.42
N GLU A 3 -8.16 12.49 4.79
CA GLU A 3 -7.31 12.35 5.98
C GLU A 3 -8.12 12.20 7.29
N LYS A 4 -9.22 12.95 7.44
CA LYS A 4 -10.12 12.85 8.59
C LYS A 4 -10.84 11.49 8.63
N LEU A 5 -11.24 10.97 7.47
CA LEU A 5 -11.80 9.63 7.34
C LEU A 5 -10.77 8.55 7.70
N CYS A 6 -9.51 8.69 7.26
CA CYS A 6 -8.43 7.76 7.61
C CYS A 6 -8.14 7.77 9.11
N ARG A 7 -8.11 8.97 9.72
CA ARG A 7 -7.94 9.14 11.18
C ARG A 7 -9.10 8.53 11.96
N LEU A 8 -10.34 8.71 11.48
CA LEU A 8 -11.52 8.08 12.08
C LEU A 8 -11.40 6.54 12.05
N HIS A 9 -11.13 5.95 10.88
CA HIS A 9 -10.96 4.50 10.77
C HIS A 9 -9.82 3.99 11.64
N LYS A 10 -8.68 4.69 11.68
CA LYS A 10 -7.57 4.35 12.58
C LYS A 10 -7.97 4.35 14.05
N HIS A 11 -8.80 5.31 14.46
CA HIS A 11 -9.28 5.39 15.84
C HIS A 11 -10.31 4.29 16.15
N VAL A 12 -11.24 4.02 15.23
CA VAL A 12 -12.25 2.97 15.34
C VAL A 12 -11.60 1.58 15.37
N MET A 13 -10.61 1.31 14.51
CA MET A 13 -9.87 0.05 14.49
C MET A 13 -9.17 -0.21 15.84
N ARG A 14 -8.59 0.83 16.45
CA ARG A 14 -7.96 0.72 17.78
C ARG A 14 -8.96 0.59 18.92
N GLY A 15 -10.15 1.17 18.80
CA GLY A 15 -11.18 1.15 19.84
C GLY A 15 -12.03 -0.13 19.87
N VAL A 16 -12.37 -0.68 18.70
CA VAL A 16 -13.22 -1.89 18.57
C VAL A 16 -12.38 -3.18 18.60
N GLY A 17 -11.08 -3.07 18.33
CA GLY A 17 -10.17 -4.19 18.22
C GLY A 17 -10.35 -4.98 16.90
N PRO A 18 -9.42 -5.88 16.58
CA PRO A 18 -9.39 -6.56 15.28
C PRO A 18 -10.65 -7.37 14.99
N GLY A 19 -11.23 -8.03 16.01
CA GLY A 19 -12.38 -8.91 15.84
C GLY A 19 -13.66 -8.21 15.37
N GLY A 20 -13.96 -7.02 15.89
CA GLY A 20 -15.19 -6.31 15.55
C GLY A 20 -15.12 -5.51 14.25
N PHE A 21 -13.92 -5.14 13.79
CA PHE A 21 -13.76 -4.40 12.54
C PHE A 21 -13.68 -5.28 11.28
N ARG A 22 -13.34 -6.58 11.43
CA ARG A 22 -13.23 -7.54 10.31
C ARG A 22 -14.38 -7.47 9.28
N PRO A 23 -15.67 -7.45 9.67
CA PRO A 23 -16.77 -7.39 8.70
C PRO A 23 -16.81 -6.08 7.89
N MET A 24 -16.22 -5.01 8.41
CA MET A 24 -16.18 -3.70 7.75
C MET A 24 -15.02 -3.56 6.77
N LEU A 25 -14.06 -4.49 6.78
CA LEU A 25 -12.85 -4.39 5.96
C LEU A 25 -13.14 -4.52 4.46
N GLU A 26 -14.06 -5.41 4.07
CA GLU A 26 -14.46 -5.58 2.67
C GLU A 26 -15.21 -4.34 2.13
N PRO A 27 -16.24 -3.79 2.81
CA PRO A 27 -16.82 -2.50 2.43
C PRO A 27 -15.81 -1.36 2.35
N LEU A 28 -14.86 -1.30 3.29
CA LEU A 28 -13.81 -0.29 3.30
C LEU A 28 -12.90 -0.44 2.08
N ARG A 29 -12.47 -1.65 1.72
CA ARG A 29 -11.67 -1.91 0.50
C ARG A 29 -12.35 -1.32 -0.72
N VAL A 30 -13.63 -1.65 -0.94
CA VAL A 30 -14.40 -1.18 -2.09
C VAL A 30 -14.43 0.35 -2.13
N GLN A 31 -14.63 1.00 -0.99
CA GLN A 31 -14.63 2.46 -0.91
C GLN A 31 -13.25 3.08 -1.17
N LEU A 32 -12.18 2.51 -0.60
CA LEU A 32 -10.81 2.99 -0.80
C LEU A 32 -10.41 2.90 -2.28
N VAL A 33 -10.61 1.73 -2.91
CA VAL A 33 -10.29 1.52 -4.32
C VAL A 33 -11.09 2.46 -5.21
N ARG A 34 -12.41 2.53 -5.01
CA ARG A 34 -13.28 3.41 -5.80
C ARG A 34 -12.88 4.89 -5.67
N ASN A 35 -12.73 5.37 -4.44
CA ASN A 35 -12.47 6.79 -4.19
C ASN A 35 -11.06 7.18 -4.64
N PHE A 36 -10.08 6.30 -4.46
CA PHE A 36 -8.74 6.50 -5.01
C PHE A 36 -8.77 6.55 -6.54
N GLY A 37 -9.45 5.61 -7.20
CA GLY A 37 -9.60 5.60 -8.66
C GLY A 37 -10.33 6.82 -9.24
N GLN A 38 -11.13 7.54 -8.44
CA GLN A 38 -11.83 8.75 -8.90
C GLN A 38 -11.07 10.05 -8.60
N SER A 39 -10.26 10.08 -7.54
CA SER A 39 -9.68 11.33 -7.03
C SER A 39 -8.16 11.36 -6.97
N HIS A 40 -7.51 10.20 -7.06
CA HIS A 40 -6.06 10.00 -6.94
C HIS A 40 -5.43 10.58 -5.65
N LEU A 41 -6.23 10.80 -4.60
CA LEU A 41 -5.74 11.36 -3.35
C LEU A 41 -4.97 10.30 -2.54
N SER A 42 -3.70 10.55 -2.27
CA SER A 42 -2.78 9.70 -1.49
C SER A 42 -3.28 9.24 -0.11
N PRO A 43 -4.17 9.96 0.64
CA PRO A 43 -4.67 9.46 1.92
C PRO A 43 -5.42 8.12 1.83
N TYR A 44 -6.00 7.77 0.68
CA TYR A 44 -6.64 6.46 0.51
C TYR A 44 -5.62 5.31 0.51
N LEU A 45 -4.43 5.54 -0.04
CA LEU A 45 -3.30 4.59 0.02
C LEU A 45 -2.77 4.47 1.44
N TYR A 46 -2.67 5.60 2.16
CA TYR A 46 -2.33 5.59 3.59
C TYR A 46 -3.35 4.79 4.42
N ALA A 47 -4.66 4.97 4.21
CA ALA A 47 -5.68 4.15 4.89
C ALA A 47 -5.53 2.66 4.59
N ALA A 48 -5.26 2.29 3.34
CA ALA A 48 -4.99 0.91 2.97
C ALA A 48 -3.75 0.37 3.69
N SER A 49 -2.69 1.17 3.86
CA SER A 49 -1.46 0.76 4.55
C SER A 49 -1.70 0.52 6.05
N VAL A 50 -2.59 1.29 6.67
CA VAL A 50 -3.05 1.04 8.04
C VAL A 50 -3.80 -0.29 8.12
N CYS A 51 -4.71 -0.56 7.19
CA CYS A 51 -5.44 -1.83 7.16
C CYS A 51 -4.48 -3.03 7.06
N VAL A 52 -3.46 -2.94 6.20
CA VAL A 52 -2.41 -3.98 6.10
C VAL A 52 -1.62 -4.11 7.40
N SER A 53 -1.30 -3.01 8.05
CA SER A 53 -0.55 -3.02 9.32
C SER A 53 -1.31 -3.72 10.44
N GLU A 54 -2.62 -3.48 10.54
CA GLU A 54 -3.48 -4.03 11.58
C GLU A 54 -3.89 -5.49 11.30
N PHE A 55 -4.20 -5.84 10.04
CA PHE A 55 -4.78 -7.14 9.68
C PHE A 55 -3.84 -8.08 8.91
N GLY A 56 -2.68 -7.63 8.46
CA GLY A 56 -1.79 -8.44 7.60
C GLY A 56 -1.27 -9.73 8.26
N ARG A 57 -1.23 -9.80 9.59
CA ARG A 57 -0.82 -11.02 10.31
C ARG A 57 -1.95 -12.03 10.53
N ASP A 58 -3.16 -11.71 10.09
CA ASP A 58 -4.32 -12.58 10.18
C ASP A 58 -4.51 -13.34 8.85
N PRO A 59 -4.21 -14.65 8.80
CA PRO A 59 -4.28 -15.43 7.56
C PRO A 59 -5.65 -15.38 6.88
N THR A 60 -6.73 -15.17 7.66
CA THR A 60 -8.09 -15.11 7.12
C THR A 60 -8.37 -13.81 6.35
N MET A 61 -7.60 -12.75 6.61
CA MET A 61 -7.74 -11.43 6.00
C MET A 61 -6.74 -11.19 4.86
N VAL A 62 -5.66 -11.96 4.82
CA VAL A 62 -4.58 -11.83 3.83
C VAL A 62 -5.09 -11.80 2.37
N PRO A 63 -6.03 -12.68 1.93
CA PRO A 63 -6.54 -12.62 0.56
C PRO A 63 -7.23 -11.29 0.22
N LEU A 64 -7.99 -10.74 1.17
CA LEU A 64 -8.69 -9.47 1.00
C LEU A 64 -7.70 -8.31 0.88
N LEU A 65 -6.69 -8.27 1.74
CA LEU A 65 -5.64 -7.24 1.74
C LEU A 65 -4.78 -7.31 0.47
N ALA A 66 -4.46 -8.52 -0.01
CA ALA A 66 -3.74 -8.73 -1.25
C ALA A 66 -4.55 -8.22 -2.45
N GLY A 67 -5.86 -8.50 -2.48
CA GLY A 67 -6.77 -7.95 -3.50
C GLY A 67 -6.81 -6.42 -3.48
N MET A 68 -6.89 -5.82 -2.29
CA MET A 68 -6.85 -4.36 -2.13
C MET A 68 -5.57 -3.75 -2.70
N LEU A 69 -4.40 -4.34 -2.38
CA LEU A 69 -3.12 -3.89 -2.91
C LEU A 69 -3.07 -4.00 -4.44
N ALA A 70 -3.54 -5.11 -5.00
CA ALA A 70 -3.56 -5.33 -6.44
C ALA A 70 -4.46 -4.32 -7.18
N ASP A 71 -5.66 -4.06 -6.66
CA ASP A 71 -6.60 -3.10 -7.25
C ASP A 71 -6.05 -1.67 -7.19
N LEU A 72 -5.47 -1.26 -6.06
CA LEU A 72 -4.84 0.05 -5.92
C LEU A 72 -3.60 0.17 -6.81
N ALA A 73 -2.78 -0.87 -6.92
CA ALA A 73 -1.62 -0.90 -7.80
C ALA A 73 -2.02 -0.75 -9.27
N ALA A 74 -3.13 -1.36 -9.70
CA ALA A 74 -3.64 -1.18 -11.06
C ALA A 74 -3.98 0.29 -11.36
N VAL A 75 -4.58 1.01 -10.40
CA VAL A 75 -4.83 2.45 -10.54
C VAL A 75 -3.52 3.24 -10.59
N VAL A 76 -2.60 2.97 -9.66
CA VAL A 76 -1.30 3.66 -9.60
C VAL A 76 -0.49 3.47 -10.89
N PHE A 77 -0.37 2.24 -11.39
CA PHE A 77 0.35 1.96 -12.65
C PHE A 77 -0.36 2.54 -13.88
N GLY A 78 -1.68 2.70 -13.81
CA GLY A 78 -2.44 3.42 -14.83
C GLY A 78 -2.06 4.90 -14.92
N MET A 79 -1.76 5.52 -13.76
CA MET A 79 -1.44 6.93 -13.60
C MET A 79 0.07 7.23 -13.77
N LEU A 80 0.95 6.39 -13.22
CA LEU A 80 2.39 6.62 -13.18
C LEU A 80 3.09 5.88 -14.35
N ARG A 81 3.07 6.48 -15.54
CA ARG A 81 3.62 5.85 -16.76
C ARG A 81 4.95 6.45 -17.19
N THR A 82 5.18 7.71 -16.86
CA THR A 82 6.36 8.49 -17.25
C THR A 82 7.04 9.05 -16.01
N ARG A 83 8.31 9.45 -16.12
CA ARG A 83 9.03 10.11 -15.00
C ARG A 83 8.36 11.42 -14.57
N ASP A 84 7.74 12.13 -15.51
CA ASP A 84 7.02 13.38 -15.22
C ASP A 84 5.80 13.11 -14.34
N ASP A 85 5.09 11.99 -14.52
CA ASP A 85 3.96 11.59 -13.68
C ASP A 85 4.37 11.38 -12.21
N PHE A 86 5.55 10.77 -11.99
CA PHE A 86 6.07 10.58 -10.63
C PHE A 86 6.43 11.91 -9.97
N THR A 87 7.01 12.83 -10.75
CA THR A 87 7.35 14.18 -10.27
C THR A 87 6.09 15.00 -9.97
N ALA A 88 5.02 14.80 -10.75
CA ALA A 88 3.74 15.48 -10.56
C ALA A 88 2.91 14.93 -9.38
N HIS A 89 3.12 13.67 -9.01
CA HIS A 89 2.36 12.98 -7.96
C HIS A 89 3.25 12.32 -6.89
N PRO A 90 4.17 13.07 -6.24
CA PRO A 90 5.15 12.50 -5.33
C PRO A 90 4.53 11.92 -4.05
N ASP A 91 3.40 12.46 -3.62
CA ASP A 91 2.63 11.98 -2.46
C ASP A 91 1.98 10.62 -2.73
N VAL A 92 1.50 10.39 -3.96
CA VAL A 92 0.97 9.10 -4.37
C VAL A 92 2.09 8.06 -4.46
N VAL A 93 3.25 8.43 -5.02
CA VAL A 93 4.43 7.56 -5.06
C VAL A 93 4.84 7.14 -3.65
N GLU A 94 4.99 8.12 -2.75
CA GLU A 94 5.36 7.89 -1.36
C GLU A 94 4.39 6.90 -0.68
N GLU A 95 3.10 7.23 -0.63
CA GLU A 95 2.10 6.44 0.09
C GLU A 95 1.87 5.06 -0.53
N PHE A 96 1.98 4.94 -1.86
CA PHE A 96 1.89 3.65 -2.53
C PHE A 96 3.03 2.72 -2.12
N PHE A 97 4.27 3.21 -2.09
CA PHE A 97 5.40 2.38 -1.69
C PHE A 97 5.45 2.13 -0.17
N TYR A 98 4.94 3.04 0.65
CA TYR A 98 4.69 2.70 2.06
C TYR A 98 3.68 1.57 2.20
N LEU A 99 2.56 1.61 1.47
CA LEU A 99 1.59 0.51 1.44
C LEU A 99 2.24 -0.82 1.00
N ALA A 100 3.01 -0.83 -0.09
CA ALA A 100 3.71 -2.02 -0.57
C ALA A 100 4.74 -2.54 0.46
N GLY A 101 5.51 -1.65 1.10
CA GLY A 101 6.46 -2.02 2.15
C GLY A 101 5.78 -2.60 3.39
N ARG A 102 4.60 -2.09 3.77
CA ARG A 102 3.79 -2.67 4.85
C ARG A 102 3.28 -4.05 4.47
N ALA A 103 2.85 -4.27 3.23
CA ALA A 103 2.46 -5.59 2.75
C ALA A 103 3.62 -6.58 2.84
N MET A 104 4.83 -6.19 2.42
CA MET A 104 6.04 -7.00 2.58
C MET A 104 6.40 -7.29 4.04
N SER A 105 6.13 -6.36 4.95
CA SER A 105 6.47 -6.53 6.37
C SER A 105 5.46 -7.36 7.17
N HIS A 106 4.18 -7.38 6.75
CA HIS A 106 3.09 -8.00 7.50
C HIS A 106 2.51 -9.26 6.84
N CYS A 107 2.43 -9.29 5.51
CA CYS A 107 1.90 -10.40 4.70
C CYS A 107 2.66 -10.51 3.35
N PRO A 108 3.95 -10.87 3.36
CA PRO A 108 4.79 -10.84 2.16
C PRO A 108 4.41 -11.87 1.11
N GLU A 109 3.95 -13.05 1.52
CA GLU A 109 3.79 -14.21 0.64
C GLU A 109 2.91 -13.93 -0.60
N PRO A 110 1.70 -13.34 -0.48
CA PRO A 110 0.89 -12.99 -1.65
C PRO A 110 1.54 -11.97 -2.58
N VAL A 111 2.40 -11.09 -2.06
CA VAL A 111 3.09 -10.09 -2.88
C VAL A 111 4.20 -10.77 -3.68
N VAL A 112 4.99 -11.63 -3.03
CA VAL A 112 6.18 -12.28 -3.61
C VAL A 112 5.82 -13.29 -4.70
N VAL A 113 4.76 -14.08 -4.49
CA VAL A 113 4.32 -15.06 -5.50
C VAL A 113 3.50 -14.44 -6.63
N SER A 114 3.12 -13.16 -6.49
CA SER A 114 2.32 -12.44 -7.47
C SER A 114 3.18 -11.79 -8.55
N PRO A 115 2.70 -11.70 -9.81
CA PRO A 115 3.33 -10.89 -10.87
C PRO A 115 3.53 -9.42 -10.46
N LEU A 116 2.74 -8.94 -9.50
CA LEU A 116 2.81 -7.59 -8.95
C LEU A 116 4.21 -7.24 -8.44
N MET A 117 4.96 -8.20 -7.85
CA MET A 117 6.31 -7.96 -7.35
C MET A 117 7.23 -7.36 -8.42
N SER A 118 7.20 -7.93 -9.63
CA SER A 118 8.04 -7.47 -10.73
C SER A 118 7.72 -6.03 -11.14
N SER A 119 6.44 -5.66 -11.16
CA SER A 119 5.98 -4.31 -11.48
C SER A 119 6.35 -3.33 -10.37
N LEU A 120 6.18 -3.72 -9.10
CA LEU A 120 6.58 -2.91 -7.95
C LEU A 120 8.08 -2.59 -7.99
N LEU A 121 8.93 -3.60 -8.26
CA LEU A 121 10.38 -3.39 -8.33
C LEU A 121 10.79 -2.46 -9.49
N ARG A 122 10.18 -2.61 -10.67
CA ARG A 122 10.44 -1.71 -11.81
C ARG A 122 9.97 -0.29 -11.52
N CYS A 123 8.77 -0.15 -10.97
CA CYS A 123 8.19 1.13 -10.59
C CYS A 123 9.05 1.82 -9.51
N ALA A 124 9.55 1.05 -8.53
CA ALA A 124 10.46 1.54 -7.50
C ALA A 124 11.77 2.04 -8.11
N ALA A 125 12.36 1.30 -9.06
CA ALA A 125 13.60 1.74 -9.72
C ALA A 125 13.43 3.10 -10.42
N VAL A 126 12.29 3.33 -11.10
CA VAL A 126 11.97 4.63 -11.70
C VAL A 126 11.71 5.69 -10.62
N GLY A 127 11.00 5.34 -9.56
CA GLY A 127 10.72 6.25 -8.44
C GLY A 127 11.98 6.78 -7.76
N MET A 128 13.04 5.97 -7.66
CA MET A 128 14.35 6.39 -7.11
C MET A 128 15.08 7.44 -7.96
N GLU A 129 14.76 7.54 -9.25
CA GLU A 129 15.37 8.52 -10.15
C GLU A 129 14.74 9.92 -10.03
N VAL A 130 13.61 10.02 -9.33
CA VAL A 130 12.88 11.27 -9.13
C VAL A 130 13.58 12.08 -8.05
N ASP A 131 13.86 13.36 -8.31
CA ASP A 131 14.47 14.26 -7.33
C ASP A 131 13.42 14.81 -6.35
N HIS A 132 12.77 13.89 -5.61
CA HIS A 132 11.79 14.23 -4.59
C HIS A 132 12.01 13.38 -3.34
N ARG A 133 12.35 14.03 -2.22
CA ARG A 133 12.72 13.39 -0.96
C ARG A 133 11.69 12.37 -0.47
N ASP A 134 10.42 12.75 -0.44
CA ASP A 134 9.38 11.93 0.20
C ASP A 134 9.01 10.71 -0.67
N ALA A 135 8.86 10.89 -1.99
CA ALA A 135 8.70 9.81 -2.97
C ALA A 135 9.86 8.79 -2.89
N ASN A 136 11.11 9.27 -2.76
CA ASN A 136 12.27 8.43 -2.53
C ASN A 136 12.20 7.69 -1.19
N GLY A 137 11.73 8.37 -0.13
CA GLY A 137 11.51 7.78 1.18
C GLY A 137 10.57 6.57 1.13
N GLY A 138 9.41 6.71 0.48
CA GLY A 138 8.47 5.59 0.29
C GLY A 138 9.09 4.44 -0.50
N THR A 139 9.72 4.75 -1.63
CA THR A 139 10.36 3.78 -2.52
C THR A 139 11.44 2.96 -1.79
N LEU A 140 12.35 3.65 -1.07
CA LEU A 140 13.41 3.01 -0.31
C LEU A 140 12.85 2.14 0.81
N HIS A 141 11.79 2.59 1.49
CA HIS A 141 11.12 1.78 2.53
C HIS A 141 10.56 0.46 1.97
N PHE A 142 9.98 0.46 0.77
CA PHE A 142 9.54 -0.77 0.11
C PHE A 142 10.71 -1.70 -0.22
N LEU A 143 11.80 -1.16 -0.77
CA LEU A 143 12.99 -1.94 -1.13
C LEU A 143 13.66 -2.54 0.11
N GLU A 144 13.83 -1.76 1.18
CA GLU A 144 14.36 -2.23 2.46
C GLU A 144 13.49 -3.36 3.04
N SER A 145 12.16 -3.19 3.02
CA SER A 145 11.22 -4.23 3.47
C SER A 145 11.36 -5.51 2.66
N THR A 146 11.56 -5.40 1.35
CA THR A 146 11.73 -6.52 0.43
C THR A 146 13.04 -7.27 0.67
N VAL A 147 14.16 -6.56 0.79
CA VAL A 147 15.46 -7.16 1.13
C VAL A 147 15.42 -7.82 2.51
N SER A 148 14.82 -7.15 3.50
CA SER A 148 14.67 -7.67 4.86
C SER A 148 13.82 -8.95 4.92
N TYR A 149 12.84 -9.11 4.03
CA TYR A 149 12.11 -10.37 3.89
C TYR A 149 13.00 -11.47 3.29
N GLY A 150 13.71 -11.17 2.20
CA GLY A 150 14.63 -12.13 1.58
C GLY A 150 15.72 -12.65 2.54
N LEU A 151 16.31 -11.77 3.36
CA LEU A 151 17.29 -12.15 4.38
C LEU A 151 16.71 -13.05 5.47
N ARG A 152 15.41 -12.91 5.80
CA ARG A 152 14.72 -13.77 6.76
C ARG A 152 14.50 -15.18 6.23
N LEU A 153 14.40 -15.37 4.92
CA LEU A 153 14.26 -16.69 4.29
C LEU A 153 15.58 -17.49 4.25
N GLN A 154 16.72 -16.83 4.42
CA GLN A 154 18.04 -17.47 4.45
C GLN A 154 18.43 -18.02 5.84
N ARG A 155 17.61 -17.75 6.86
CA ARG A 155 17.81 -18.24 8.23
C ARG A 155 16.91 -19.44 8.49
#